data_AF-A0A3B8RWN4-F1
#
_entry.id   AF-A0A3B8RWN4-F1
#
_cell.length_a   1.000
_cell.length_b   1.000
_cell.length_c   1.000
_cell.angle_alpha   90.00
_cell.angle_beta   90.00
_cell.angle_gamma   90.00
#
_symmetry.space_group_name_H-M   'P 1'
#
loop_
_entity.id
_entity.type
_entity.pdbx_description
1 polymer ?
#
loop_
_entity_poly.entity_id
_entity_poly.type
_entity_poly.pdbx_seq_one_letter_code
_entity_poly.pdbx_strand_id
1 'polypeptide(L)'
;GHLKDGSMDLPWQELLPDSQTVVIYMGLIGLEIICKQLIAHGKSADTPIALVERGTTPNQQTHIGTLETIHGIIQGKEVHAPTLIIIGSVVSLHSRLEWLNPV
;
A
#
# COMPACT_ATOMS: atom_id res chain seq x y z
N GLY A 1 -8.17 3.46 8.52
CA GLY A 1 -7.51 4.79 8.48
C GLY A 1 -6.66 4.93 9.74
N HIS A 2 -5.71 5.87 9.77
CA HIS A 2 -4.96 6.16 10.99
C HIS A 2 -5.85 6.91 12.00
N LEU A 3 -5.66 6.66 13.29
CA LEU A 3 -6.32 7.44 14.34
C LEU A 3 -5.62 8.81 14.47
N LYS A 4 -6.38 9.82 14.91
CA LYS A 4 -5.89 11.21 15.04
C LYS A 4 -4.69 11.37 15.98
N ASP A 5 -4.42 10.35 16.80
CA ASP A 5 -3.30 10.26 17.74
C ASP A 5 -2.03 9.59 17.13
N GLY A 6 -2.05 9.23 15.85
CA GLY A 6 -0.95 8.56 15.17
C GLY A 6 -0.83 7.07 15.48
N SER A 7 -1.70 6.52 16.34
CA SER A 7 -1.79 5.09 16.56
C SER A 7 -2.53 4.40 15.41
N MET A 8 -2.11 3.17 15.13
CA MET A 8 -2.81 2.27 14.21
C MET A 8 -3.20 1.04 14.99
N ASP A 9 -4.40 1.09 15.55
CA ASP A 9 -5.06 -0.07 16.12
C ASP A 9 -5.95 -0.69 15.05
N LEU A 10 -5.31 -1.43 14.15
CA LEU A 10 -5.99 -2.22 13.12
C LEU A 10 -6.17 -3.64 13.62
N PRO A 11 -7.24 -4.36 13.20
CA PRO A 11 -7.41 -5.77 13.55
C PRO A 11 -6.40 -6.62 12.75
N TRP A 12 -5.13 -6.62 13.16
CA TRP A 12 -4.02 -7.16 12.38
C TRP A 12 -4.24 -8.60 11.94
N GLN A 13 -4.80 -9.44 12.82
CA GLN A 13 -5.13 -10.84 12.53
C GLN A 13 -6.12 -10.98 11.37
N GLU A 14 -7.10 -10.09 11.27
CA GLU A 14 -8.07 -10.09 10.16
C GLU A 14 -7.43 -9.68 8.84
N LEU A 15 -6.29 -8.98 8.86
CA LEU A 15 -5.56 -8.54 7.67
C LEU A 15 -4.57 -9.59 7.13
N LEU A 16 -4.34 -10.69 7.87
CA LEU A 16 -3.33 -11.70 7.53
C LEU A 16 -3.69 -12.66 6.40
N PRO A 17 -4.95 -13.09 6.17
CA PRO A 17 -5.26 -14.03 5.10
C PRO A 17 -4.72 -13.58 3.73
N ASP A 18 -4.20 -14.50 2.93
CA ASP A 18 -3.69 -14.22 1.57
C ASP A 18 -4.79 -14.26 0.50
N SER A 19 -5.95 -14.83 0.85
CA SER A 19 -7.13 -14.90 -0.02
C SER A 19 -7.88 -13.57 -0.15
N GLN A 20 -7.49 -12.54 0.61
CA GLN A 20 -8.13 -11.23 0.57
C GLN A 20 -7.22 -10.16 -0.02
N THR A 21 -7.86 -9.10 -0.53
CA THR A 21 -7.18 -7.86 -0.90
C THR A 21 -7.51 -6.81 0.14
N VAL A 22 -6.48 -6.25 0.78
CA VAL A 22 -6.65 -5.18 1.77
C VAL A 22 -6.45 -3.84 1.07
N VAL A 23 -7.42 -2.94 1.20
CA VAL A 23 -7.35 -1.58 0.66
C VAL A 23 -7.43 -0.58 1.80
N ILE A 24 -6.39 0.23 1.97
CA ILE A 24 -6.28 1.20 3.07
C ILE A 24 -6.33 2.62 2.52
N TYR A 25 -7.32 3.37 2.99
CA TYR A 25 -7.47 4.80 2.75
C TYR A 25 -6.62 5.61 3.74
N MET A 26 -6.03 6.71 3.27
CA MET A 26 -5.26 7.65 4.10
C MET A 26 -4.11 6.99 4.88
N GLY A 27 -3.51 5.94 4.30
CA GLY A 27 -2.45 5.16 4.94
C GLY A 27 -1.03 5.68 4.69
N LEU A 28 -0.83 6.75 3.90
CA LEU A 28 0.51 7.23 3.54
C LEU A 28 1.38 7.53 4.76
N ILE A 29 0.86 8.32 5.72
CA ILE A 29 1.58 8.67 6.96
C ILE A 29 1.94 7.41 7.76
N GLY A 30 1.09 6.37 7.68
CA GLY A 30 1.25 5.14 8.42
C GLY A 30 1.92 4.00 7.67
N LEU A 31 2.36 4.19 6.41
CA LEU A 31 2.76 3.09 5.53
C LEU A 31 3.84 2.21 6.16
N GLU A 32 4.90 2.83 6.70
CA GLU A 32 6.00 2.10 7.32
C GLU A 32 5.53 1.25 8.50
N ILE A 33 4.67 1.80 9.36
CA ILE A 33 4.14 1.10 10.54
C ILE A 33 3.19 -0.02 10.10
N ILE A 34 2.32 0.21 9.09
CA ILE A 34 1.42 -0.81 8.55
C ILE A 34 2.23 -2.01 8.05
N CYS A 35 3.26 -1.76 7.23
CA CYS A 35 4.15 -2.80 6.72
C CYS A 35 4.82 -3.56 7.86
N LYS A 36 5.43 -2.86 8.83
CA LYS A 36 6.08 -3.48 9.99
C LYS A 36 5.12 -4.32 10.82
N GLN A 37 3.91 -3.82 11.09
CA GLN A 37 2.92 -4.53 11.90
C GLN A 37 2.38 -5.76 11.19
N LEU A 38 2.08 -5.68 9.88
CA LEU A 38 1.65 -6.85 9.11
C LEU A 38 2.71 -7.95 9.09
N ILE A 39 3.98 -7.58 8.87
CA ILE A 39 5.09 -8.53 8.90
C ILE A 39 5.26 -9.13 10.31
N ALA A 40 5.22 -8.29 11.36
CA ALA A 40 5.35 -8.74 12.74
C ALA A 40 4.23 -9.71 13.16
N HIS A 41 3.03 -9.57 12.59
CA HIS A 41 1.90 -10.47 12.84
C HIS A 41 1.86 -11.68 11.90
N GLY A 42 2.87 -11.88 11.05
CA GLY A 42 3.06 -13.11 10.27
C GLY A 42 2.65 -13.03 8.81
N LYS A 43 2.32 -11.84 8.26
CA LYS A 43 2.16 -11.69 6.81
C LYS A 43 3.55 -11.72 6.15
N SER A 44 3.65 -12.36 4.98
CA SER A 44 4.94 -12.47 4.28
C SER A 44 5.51 -11.10 3.91
N ALA A 45 6.82 -10.90 4.14
CA ALA A 45 7.55 -9.69 3.73
C ALA A 45 7.49 -9.47 2.21
N ASP A 46 7.39 -10.55 1.44
CA ASP A 46 7.24 -10.57 -0.02
C ASP A 46 5.82 -10.26 -0.51
N THR A 47 4.85 -10.07 0.40
CA THR A 47 3.46 -9.79 0.03
C THR A 47 3.42 -8.55 -0.87
N PRO A 48 2.86 -8.64 -2.09
CA PRO A 48 2.77 -7.51 -3.00
C PRO A 48 1.92 -6.37 -2.43
N ILE A 49 2.39 -5.15 -2.63
CA ILE A 49 1.73 -3.92 -2.21
C ILE A 49 1.87 -2.85 -3.29
N ALA A 50 0.81 -2.07 -3.50
CA ALA A 50 0.80 -0.88 -4.32
C ALA A 50 0.38 0.34 -3.51
N LEU A 51 1.03 1.47 -3.77
CA LEU A 51 0.60 2.80 -3.35
C LEU A 51 0.22 3.58 -4.61
N VAL A 52 -1.06 3.95 -4.73
CA VAL A 52 -1.58 4.76 -5.83
C VAL A 52 -1.89 6.15 -5.31
N GLU A 53 -1.23 7.16 -5.86
CA GLU A 53 -1.53 8.57 -5.58
C GLU A 53 -2.33 9.20 -6.70
N ARG A 54 -3.20 10.15 -6.35
CA ARG A 54 -4.02 10.94 -7.28
C ARG A 54 -4.70 10.06 -8.35
N GLY A 55 -5.23 8.93 -7.88
CA GLY A 55 -5.85 7.90 -8.73
C GLY A 55 -6.92 8.48 -9.66
N THR A 56 -7.02 7.91 -10.87
CA THR A 56 -7.89 8.32 -11.99
C THR A 56 -7.68 9.73 -12.53
N THR A 57 -6.65 10.44 -12.06
CA THR A 57 -6.28 11.76 -12.60
C THR A 57 -5.11 11.64 -13.59
N PRO A 58 -4.89 12.66 -14.45
CA PRO A 58 -3.71 12.70 -15.32
C PRO A 58 -2.37 12.69 -14.57
N ASN A 59 -2.37 13.00 -13.27
CA ASN A 59 -1.17 13.01 -12.44
C ASN A 59 -1.08 11.78 -11.53
N GLN A 60 -1.76 10.69 -11.88
CA GLN A 60 -1.69 9.45 -11.11
C GLN A 60 -0.26 8.91 -11.14
N GLN A 61 0.26 8.50 -9.99
CA GLN A 61 1.46 7.68 -9.92
C GLN A 61 1.15 6.40 -9.13
N THR A 62 1.66 5.28 -9.63
CA THR A 62 1.54 3.98 -8.98
C THR A 62 2.94 3.50 -8.59
N HIS A 63 3.13 3.25 -7.30
CA HIS A 63 4.35 2.66 -6.76
C HIS A 63 4.06 1.23 -6.34
N ILE A 64 4.84 0.27 -6.86
CA ILE A 64 4.64 -1.16 -6.61
C ILE A 64 5.89 -1.72 -5.96
N GLY A 65 5.69 -2.58 -4.97
CA GLY A 65 6.76 -3.33 -4.32
C GLY A 65 6.19 -4.45 -3.47
N THR A 66 6.93 -4.80 -2.43
CA THR A 66 6.54 -5.74 -1.38
C THR A 66 6.43 -4.99 -0.05
N LEU A 67 5.85 -5.64 0.97
CA LEU A 67 5.77 -5.04 2.32
C LEU A 67 7.15 -4.62 2.85
N GLU A 68 8.21 -5.34 2.48
CA GLU A 68 9.58 -4.99 2.84
C GLU A 68 10.16 -3.80 2.04
N THR A 69 9.83 -3.71 0.75
CA THR A 69 10.55 -2.80 -0.17
C THR A 69 9.84 -1.48 -0.43
N ILE A 70 8.50 -1.42 -0.30
CA ILE A 70 7.69 -0.27 -0.71
C ILE A 70 8.11 1.05 -0.05
N HIS A 71 8.50 1.00 1.23
CA HIS A 71 8.96 2.19 1.95
C HIS A 71 10.22 2.76 1.28
N GLY A 72 11.19 1.90 0.96
CA GLY A 72 12.41 2.31 0.24
C GLY A 72 12.11 2.83 -1.18
N ILE A 73 11.09 2.29 -1.85
CA ILE A 73 10.68 2.72 -3.21
C ILE A 73 10.13 4.15 -3.23
N ILE A 74 9.44 4.56 -2.16
CA ILE A 74 8.86 5.91 -2.04
C ILE A 74 9.76 6.87 -1.26
N GLN A 75 10.79 6.37 -0.59
CA GLN A 75 11.72 7.19 0.17
C GLN A 75 12.41 8.20 -0.75
N GLY A 76 12.35 9.48 -0.39
CA GLY A 76 12.90 10.58 -1.20
C GLY A 76 12.03 11.01 -2.37
N LYS A 77 10.85 10.41 -2.59
CA LYS A 77 9.84 10.90 -3.53
C LYS A 77 8.82 11.75 -2.80
N GLU A 78 8.37 12.82 -3.46
CA GLU A 78 7.26 13.62 -2.96
C GLU A 78 5.95 12.93 -3.36
N VAL A 79 5.37 12.19 -2.41
CA VAL A 79 4.08 11.50 -2.61
C VAL A 79 2.94 12.44 -2.23
N HIS A 80 2.00 12.62 -3.13
CA HIS A 80 0.91 13.57 -3.03
C HIS A 80 -0.41 12.89 -2.67
N ALA A 81 -1.09 13.40 -1.65
CA ALA A 81 -2.46 13.01 -1.37
C ALA A 81 -3.42 13.45 -2.51
N PRO A 82 -4.55 12.75 -2.72
CA PRO A 82 -5.02 11.56 -2.00
C PRO A 82 -4.29 10.28 -2.43
N THR A 83 -4.08 9.35 -1.49
CA THR A 83 -3.42 8.06 -1.73
C THR A 83 -4.26 6.86 -1.29
N LEU A 84 -4.11 5.75 -2.01
CA LEU A 84 -4.64 4.44 -1.67
C LEU A 84 -3.51 3.41 -1.58
N ILE A 85 -3.54 2.59 -0.54
CA ILE A 85 -2.67 1.43 -0.40
C ILE A 85 -3.48 0.17 -0.71
N ILE A 86 -2.94 -0.72 -1.54
CA ILE A 86 -3.54 -1.99 -1.92
C ILE A 86 -2.53 -3.09 -1.60
N ILE A 87 -2.92 -4.08 -0.80
CA ILE A 87 -2.05 -5.18 -0.35
C ILE A 87 -2.70 -6.51 -0.77
N GLY A 88 -1.92 -7.36 -1.42
CA GLY A 88 -2.33 -8.72 -1.81
C GLY A 88 -1.91 -9.10 -3.23
N SER A 89 -2.14 -10.36 -3.58
CA SER A 89 -1.71 -10.97 -4.85
C SER A 89 -2.19 -10.23 -6.10
N VAL A 90 -3.34 -9.54 -6.03
CA VAL A 90 -3.92 -8.74 -7.12
C VAL A 90 -2.98 -7.64 -7.63
N VAL A 91 -2.06 -7.13 -6.80
CA VAL A 91 -1.09 -6.12 -7.21
C VAL A 91 -0.17 -6.65 -8.31
N SER A 92 0.15 -7.95 -8.30
CA SER A 92 0.98 -8.59 -9.33
C SER A 92 0.36 -8.53 -10.73
N LEU A 93 -0.97 -8.38 -10.80
CA LEU A 93 -1.70 -8.28 -12.07
C LEU A 93 -1.52 -6.92 -12.75
N HIS A 94 -1.00 -5.90 -12.05
CA HIS A 94 -0.82 -4.55 -12.59
C HIS A 94 -0.01 -4.57 -13.89
N SER A 95 1.13 -5.27 -13.90
CA SER A 95 2.01 -5.37 -15.09
C SER A 95 1.33 -5.92 -16.35
N ARG A 96 0.21 -6.63 -16.20
CA ARG A 96 -0.57 -7.20 -17.31
C ARG A 96 -1.81 -6.41 -17.68
N LEU A 97 -2.30 -5.57 -16.76
CA LEU A 97 -3.59 -4.89 -16.86
C LEU A 97 -3.43 -3.36 -16.88
N GLU A 98 -2.21 -2.83 -16.82
CA GLU A 98 -1.93 -1.41 -16.92
C GLU A 98 -2.33 -0.87 -18.30
N TRP A 99 -3.49 -0.21 -18.33
CA TRP A 99 -4.07 0.40 -19.54
C TRP A 99 -4.06 1.92 -19.47
N LEU A 100 -3.94 2.48 -18.26
CA LEU A 100 -3.93 3.92 -18.02
C LEU A 100 -2.47 4.37 -17.87
N ASN A 101 -1.97 5.08 -18.88
CA ASN A 101 -0.66 5.74 -18.86
C ASN A 101 -0.88 7.25 -18.69
N PRO A 102 -0.83 7.78 -17.46
CA PRO A 102 -0.85 9.22 -17.24
C PRO A 102 0.34 9.88 -17.96
N VAL A 103 0.10 11.07 -18.52
CA VAL A 103 1.01 11.78 -19.44
C VAL A 103 2.06 12.59 -18.69
#